data_AF-A0A1H3JX46-F1
#
_entry.id   AF-A0A1H3JX46-F1
#
_cell.length_a   1.000
_cell.length_b   1.000
_cell.length_c   1.000
_cell.angle_alpha   90.00
_cell.angle_beta   90.00
_cell.angle_gamma   90.00
#
_symmetry.space_group_name_H-M   'P 1'
#
loop_
_entity.id
_entity.type
_entity.pdbx_description
1 polymer ?
#
loop_
_entity_poly.entity_id
_entity_poly.type
_entity_poly.pdbx_seq_one_letter_code
_entity_poly.pdbx_strand_id
1 'polypeptide(L)'
;MNKGYVKRRGERSSLSFSVFFDKILIAGIAGTLFLFILYPVAGVLMRSLKWNSEWSLYHYRNLMTIRNLELIRNSVFVATFSSVNATLLAFFIGVFAHFKKRFVRNAIYRSLMMTMISPPFISAIALLTLFGRRGFISYGVFGVTLNPYGWHGIVILQSLSGVSLSAMMMMTGLSQIDGRLFLAARDLGANPLSTLKEVVLPSMVPTILSVFFLQFTMNISDFTTPIIIGGRYRVLATEAYLRVYAQANLNGAAAMTVLLLPPAILAFYFYRRNMKRVHTLSERAKILEMESLNFKLPKGVQMLTGGVVAVFFLINVVQYGNLFFTAFTRNVSGTPVFTLNHLAVFQSRHVDALIRTIYMAVAAALLSTMIGVLLSYYHRRRKVKGFGILEFIGSIPYIIPGIFFGLAYVVVFHRGPISLTGTLIILILNCTFRHISVGNKAANAAFENLDHKIEWASYDLGASKIGSLLKVTFPILRPTLLVSFINSFTASMTTVGPLLFLVSPRNLVTSVLMFNEVNSGRYGQSAVIGSALILITFSVNLMAIRLLSAERRSGK
;
A
#
# COMPACT_ATOMS: atom_id res chain seq x y z
N MET A 1 11.21 6.78 69.66
CA MET A 1 12.03 7.69 68.82
C MET A 1 12.12 7.08 67.42
N ASN A 2 11.15 7.23 66.53
CA ASN A 2 10.85 8.39 65.68
C ASN A 2 12.10 8.97 64.98
N LYS A 3 12.31 8.56 63.71
CA LYS A 3 13.11 9.16 62.62
C LYS A 3 13.06 8.16 61.45
N GLY A 4 12.53 8.39 60.27
CA GLY A 4 11.83 9.51 59.67
C GLY A 4 11.48 9.04 58.26
N TYR A 5 10.26 8.53 58.06
CA TYR A 5 9.73 8.30 56.72
C TYR A 5 9.43 9.67 56.10
N VAL A 6 10.42 10.26 55.40
CA VAL A 6 10.14 11.33 54.45
C VAL A 6 9.44 10.71 53.26
N LYS A 7 8.14 10.48 53.43
CA LYS A 7 7.20 10.15 52.35
C LYS A 7 7.13 11.40 51.47
N ARG A 8 7.95 11.47 50.42
CA ARG A 8 7.92 12.54 49.42
C ARG A 8 6.50 12.62 48.82
N ARG A 9 5.70 13.58 49.30
CA ARG A 9 4.32 13.85 48.85
C ARG A 9 4.23 14.19 47.36
N GLY A 10 5.34 14.53 46.70
CA GLY A 10 5.43 14.81 45.26
C GLY A 10 5.56 13.58 44.33
N GLU A 11 6.01 12.42 44.83
CA GLU A 11 6.18 11.22 43.98
C GLU A 11 4.87 10.46 43.73
N ARG A 12 3.88 10.54 44.64
CA ARG A 12 2.57 9.91 44.44
C ARG A 12 1.70 10.61 43.39
N SER A 13 1.81 11.93 43.23
CA SER A 13 0.96 12.68 42.28
C SER A 13 1.38 12.46 40.83
N SER A 14 2.69 12.42 40.55
CA SER A 14 3.24 12.18 39.20
C SER A 14 2.99 10.75 38.71
N LEU A 15 3.11 9.75 39.60
CA LEU A 15 2.74 8.37 39.32
C LEU A 15 1.24 8.23 39.06
N SER A 16 0.38 8.86 39.87
CA SER A 16 -1.08 8.85 39.70
C SER A 16 -1.53 9.49 38.37
N PHE A 17 -1.00 10.68 38.04
CA PHE A 17 -1.31 11.37 36.79
C PHE A 17 -0.84 10.57 35.57
N SER A 18 0.36 9.98 35.62
CA SER A 18 0.87 9.16 34.53
C SER A 18 0.01 7.90 34.29
N VAL A 19 -0.50 7.27 35.35
CA VAL A 19 -1.37 6.10 35.25
C VAL A 19 -2.75 6.49 34.73
N PHE A 20 -3.29 7.63 35.15
CA PHE A 20 -4.56 8.15 34.64
C PHE A 20 -4.48 8.47 33.14
N PHE A 21 -3.44 9.18 32.72
CA PHE A 21 -3.22 9.50 31.31
C PHE A 21 -3.00 8.24 30.46
N ASP A 22 -2.26 7.24 30.98
CA ASP A 22 -2.08 5.93 30.32
C ASP A 22 -3.42 5.23 30.08
N LYS A 23 -4.34 5.27 31.05
CA LYS A 23 -5.70 4.72 30.89
C LYS A 23 -6.54 5.48 29.86
N ILE A 24 -6.47 6.82 29.84
CA ILE A 24 -7.15 7.65 28.83
C ILE A 24 -6.63 7.30 27.43
N LEU A 25 -5.32 7.16 27.27
CA LEU A 25 -4.70 6.84 25.99
C LEU A 25 -5.14 5.46 25.51
N ILE A 26 -5.15 4.46 26.39
CA ILE A 26 -5.69 3.12 26.11
C ILE A 26 -7.15 3.19 25.66
N ALA A 27 -8.01 3.88 26.42
CA ALA A 27 -9.43 4.02 26.11
C ALA A 27 -9.65 4.78 24.79
N GLY A 28 -8.84 5.81 24.51
CA GLY A 28 -8.87 6.57 23.27
C GLY A 28 -8.49 5.73 22.05
N ILE A 29 -7.44 4.91 22.14
CA ILE A 29 -7.08 3.96 21.06
C ILE A 29 -8.21 2.95 20.84
N ALA A 30 -8.73 2.34 21.91
CA ALA A 30 -9.81 1.37 21.80
C ALA A 30 -11.07 2.00 21.17
N GLY A 31 -11.48 3.17 21.64
CA GLY A 31 -12.65 3.90 21.15
C GLY A 31 -12.51 4.32 19.69
N THR A 32 -11.34 4.80 19.28
CA THR A 32 -11.10 5.18 17.88
C THR A 32 -11.08 3.99 16.94
N LEU A 33 -10.47 2.86 17.32
CA LEU A 33 -10.51 1.63 16.51
C LEU A 33 -11.95 1.10 16.37
N PHE A 34 -12.74 1.13 17.45
CA PHE A 34 -14.15 0.74 17.38
C PHE A 34 -14.94 1.68 16.45
N LEU A 35 -14.83 2.99 16.66
CA LEU A 35 -15.61 4.00 15.94
C LEU A 35 -15.25 4.12 14.45
N PHE A 36 -13.97 3.95 14.09
CA PHE A 36 -13.49 4.22 12.73
C PHE A 36 -13.07 2.97 11.94
N ILE A 37 -13.08 1.79 12.55
CA ILE A 37 -12.88 0.52 11.86
C ILE A 37 -14.10 -0.38 12.04
N LEU A 38 -14.40 -0.80 13.26
CA LEU A 38 -15.39 -1.85 13.49
C LEU A 38 -16.81 -1.39 13.16
N TYR A 39 -17.18 -0.17 13.58
CA TYR A 39 -18.51 0.38 13.34
C TYR A 39 -18.81 0.62 11.84
N PRO A 40 -17.92 1.22 11.03
CA PRO A 40 -18.08 1.29 9.58
C PRO A 40 -18.20 -0.09 8.92
N VAL A 41 -17.35 -1.04 9.30
CA VAL A 41 -17.38 -2.42 8.74
C VAL A 41 -18.72 -3.09 9.04
N ALA A 42 -19.19 -3.01 10.30
CA ALA A 42 -20.49 -3.51 10.70
C ALA A 42 -21.62 -2.81 9.95
N GLY A 43 -21.53 -1.49 9.76
CA GLY A 43 -22.50 -0.70 9.01
C GLY A 43 -22.71 -1.20 7.58
N VAL A 44 -21.64 -1.49 6.83
CA VAL A 44 -21.76 -2.05 5.46
C VAL A 44 -22.35 -3.45 5.48
N LEU A 45 -21.89 -4.30 6.40
CA LEU A 45 -22.41 -5.67 6.52
C LEU A 45 -23.92 -5.65 6.80
N MET A 46 -24.37 -4.85 7.75
CA MET A 46 -25.79 -4.67 8.04
C MET A 46 -26.55 -4.10 6.84
N ARG A 47 -25.99 -3.09 6.16
CA ARG A 47 -26.62 -2.46 4.99
C ARG A 47 -26.76 -3.43 3.81
N SER A 48 -25.80 -4.35 3.65
CA SER A 48 -25.83 -5.37 2.60
C SER A 48 -26.95 -6.39 2.76
N LEU A 49 -27.43 -6.58 4.00
CA LEU A 49 -28.48 -7.53 4.36
C LEU A 49 -29.87 -6.87 4.48
N LYS A 50 -30.00 -5.58 4.13
CA LYS A 50 -31.27 -4.85 4.22
C LYS A 50 -31.88 -4.59 2.85
N TRP A 51 -33.16 -4.92 2.71
CA TRP A 51 -34.01 -4.58 1.57
C TRP A 51 -35.34 -4.01 2.09
N ASN A 52 -35.75 -2.83 1.62
CA ASN A 52 -36.96 -2.15 2.10
C ASN A 52 -37.09 -2.08 3.64
N SER A 53 -35.98 -1.83 4.34
CA SER A 53 -35.87 -1.79 5.80
C SER A 53 -36.02 -3.14 6.53
N GLU A 54 -36.27 -4.23 5.80
CA GLU A 54 -36.31 -5.59 6.31
C GLU A 54 -34.99 -6.33 6.09
N TRP A 55 -34.73 -7.35 6.91
CA TRP A 55 -33.60 -8.25 6.72
C TRP A 55 -33.88 -9.21 5.57
N SER A 56 -33.06 -9.16 4.53
CA SER A 56 -33.24 -9.97 3.33
C SER A 56 -31.92 -10.21 2.60
N LEU A 57 -31.77 -11.41 2.05
CA LEU A 57 -30.70 -11.76 1.12
C LEU A 57 -31.01 -11.37 -0.33
N TYR A 58 -32.04 -10.54 -0.56
CA TYR A 58 -32.46 -10.10 -1.90
C TYR A 58 -31.28 -9.60 -2.75
N HIS A 59 -30.42 -8.75 -2.19
CA HIS A 59 -29.27 -8.23 -2.92
C HIS A 59 -28.29 -9.34 -3.34
N TYR A 60 -28.04 -10.32 -2.48
CA TYR A 60 -27.19 -11.46 -2.80
C TYR A 60 -27.82 -12.37 -3.85
N ARG A 61 -29.14 -12.63 -3.76
CA ARG A 61 -29.87 -13.37 -4.79
C ARG A 61 -29.83 -12.66 -6.14
N ASN A 62 -29.99 -11.34 -6.16
CA ASN A 62 -29.90 -10.53 -7.38
C ASN A 62 -28.46 -10.51 -7.94
N LEU A 63 -27.43 -10.67 -7.11
CA LEU A 63 -26.04 -10.81 -7.56
C LEU A 63 -25.76 -12.16 -8.25
N MET A 64 -26.62 -13.16 -8.10
CA MET A 64 -26.50 -14.46 -8.78
C MET A 64 -27.14 -14.46 -10.18
N THR A 65 -27.58 -13.30 -10.68
CA THR A 65 -28.00 -13.16 -12.09
C THR A 65 -26.81 -13.22 -13.04
N ILE A 66 -27.03 -13.68 -14.28
CA ILE A 66 -25.99 -13.88 -15.31
C ILE A 66 -25.09 -12.63 -15.46
N ARG A 67 -25.70 -11.44 -15.51
CA ARG A 67 -24.97 -10.15 -15.64
C ARG A 67 -24.06 -9.86 -14.44
N ASN A 68 -24.47 -10.22 -13.22
CA ASN A 68 -23.71 -9.96 -12.01
C ASN A 68 -22.65 -11.05 -11.75
N LEU A 69 -22.90 -12.30 -12.16
CA LEU A 69 -21.89 -13.36 -12.17
C LEU A 69 -20.72 -13.02 -13.08
N GLU A 70 -20.97 -12.33 -14.20
CA GLU A 70 -19.93 -11.80 -15.07
C GLU A 70 -18.97 -10.87 -14.31
N LEU A 71 -19.49 -10.00 -13.43
CA LEU A 71 -18.66 -9.08 -12.64
C LEU A 71 -17.74 -9.83 -11.66
N ILE A 72 -18.24 -10.89 -11.03
CA ILE A 72 -17.45 -11.73 -10.12
C ILE A 72 -16.33 -12.41 -10.92
N ARG A 73 -16.69 -13.07 -12.02
CA ARG A 73 -15.74 -13.73 -12.93
C ARG A 73 -14.69 -12.74 -13.41
N ASN A 74 -15.12 -11.57 -13.86
CA ASN A 74 -14.25 -10.55 -14.40
C ASN A 74 -13.24 -10.06 -13.35
N SER A 75 -13.70 -9.84 -12.11
CA SER A 75 -12.87 -9.40 -10.98
C SER A 75 -11.80 -10.44 -10.62
N VAL A 76 -12.21 -11.70 -10.48
CA VAL A 76 -11.29 -12.80 -10.16
C VAL A 76 -10.33 -13.06 -11.31
N PHE A 77 -10.80 -12.98 -12.56
CA PHE A 77 -9.98 -13.18 -13.75
C PHE A 77 -8.86 -12.15 -13.85
N VAL A 78 -9.17 -10.85 -13.80
CA VAL A 78 -8.12 -9.82 -13.87
C VAL A 78 -7.21 -9.91 -12.65
N ALA A 79 -7.74 -10.09 -11.44
CA ALA A 79 -6.92 -10.19 -10.24
C ALA A 79 -5.94 -11.36 -10.29
N THR A 80 -6.39 -12.54 -10.75
CA THR A 80 -5.53 -13.73 -10.88
C THR A 80 -4.44 -13.51 -11.91
N PHE A 81 -4.81 -13.12 -13.13
CA PHE A 81 -3.86 -13.03 -14.24
C PHE A 81 -2.84 -11.90 -14.02
N SER A 82 -3.28 -10.74 -13.52
CA SER A 82 -2.38 -9.66 -13.08
C SER A 82 -1.39 -10.11 -12.02
N SER A 83 -1.84 -10.92 -11.05
CA SER A 83 -1.00 -11.36 -9.95
C SER A 83 0.02 -12.41 -10.38
N VAL A 84 -0.36 -13.32 -11.28
CA VAL A 84 0.59 -14.26 -11.90
C VAL A 84 1.68 -13.47 -12.64
N ASN A 85 1.30 -12.54 -13.51
CA ASN A 85 2.26 -11.74 -14.29
C ASN A 85 3.18 -10.89 -13.40
N ALA A 86 2.62 -10.19 -12.40
CA ALA A 86 3.41 -9.42 -11.44
C ALA A 86 4.40 -10.30 -10.66
N THR A 87 3.98 -11.51 -10.28
CA THR A 87 4.84 -12.46 -9.53
C THR A 87 5.96 -12.99 -10.41
N LEU A 88 5.67 -13.32 -11.68
CA LEU A 88 6.67 -13.77 -12.65
C LEU A 88 7.70 -12.67 -12.93
N LEU A 89 7.26 -11.44 -13.21
CA LEU A 89 8.16 -10.30 -13.40
C LEU A 89 9.03 -10.05 -12.17
N ALA A 90 8.43 -10.05 -10.98
CA ALA A 90 9.15 -9.88 -9.72
C ALA A 90 10.16 -11.00 -9.45
N PHE A 91 9.82 -12.25 -9.80
CA PHE A 91 10.73 -13.38 -9.67
C PHE A 91 11.96 -13.20 -10.57
N PHE A 92 11.76 -12.85 -11.85
CA PHE A 92 12.88 -12.61 -12.77
C PHE A 92 13.77 -11.45 -12.32
N ILE A 93 13.17 -10.34 -11.87
CA ILE A 93 13.92 -9.20 -11.33
C ILE A 93 14.68 -9.60 -10.06
N GLY A 94 14.04 -10.35 -9.15
CA GLY A 94 14.64 -10.81 -7.91
C GLY A 94 15.84 -11.73 -8.15
N VAL A 95 15.69 -12.74 -9.01
CA VAL A 95 16.77 -13.67 -9.40
C VAL A 95 17.92 -12.90 -10.04
N PHE A 96 17.65 -12.01 -11.01
CA PHE A 96 18.69 -11.22 -11.66
C PHE A 96 19.44 -10.34 -10.65
N ALA A 97 18.72 -9.59 -9.83
CA ALA A 97 19.32 -8.66 -8.88
C ALA A 97 20.13 -9.39 -7.80
N HIS A 98 19.66 -10.54 -7.33
CA HIS A 98 20.30 -11.29 -6.26
C HIS A 98 21.69 -11.82 -6.64
N PHE A 99 21.83 -12.41 -7.84
CA PHE A 99 23.09 -13.01 -8.33
C PHE A 99 24.01 -12.03 -9.06
N LYS A 100 23.71 -10.72 -9.05
CA LYS A 100 24.58 -9.67 -9.59
C LYS A 100 25.42 -9.04 -8.48
N LYS A 101 26.48 -8.34 -8.90
CA LYS A 101 27.37 -7.58 -8.01
C LYS A 101 26.56 -6.63 -7.12
N ARG A 102 27.04 -6.42 -5.89
CA ARG A 102 26.39 -5.56 -4.87
C ARG A 102 25.99 -4.19 -5.40
N PHE A 103 26.83 -3.58 -6.26
CA PHE A 103 26.52 -2.30 -6.89
C PHE A 103 25.23 -2.34 -7.75
N VAL A 104 25.13 -3.32 -8.65
CA VAL A 104 23.97 -3.49 -9.55
C VAL A 104 22.73 -3.84 -8.74
N ARG A 105 22.87 -4.75 -7.77
CA ARG A 105 21.78 -5.13 -6.85
C ARG A 105 21.21 -3.92 -6.11
N ASN A 106 22.09 -3.07 -5.57
CA ASN A 106 21.69 -1.86 -4.86
C ASN A 106 21.07 -0.81 -5.78
N ALA A 107 21.56 -0.69 -7.02
CA ALA A 107 20.97 0.20 -8.02
C ALA A 107 19.53 -0.25 -8.35
N ILE A 108 19.32 -1.54 -8.65
CA ILE A 108 17.98 -2.11 -8.90
C ILE A 108 17.08 -1.88 -7.69
N TYR A 109 17.54 -2.20 -6.48
CA TYR A 109 16.75 -2.01 -5.25
C TYR A 109 16.29 -0.55 -5.08
N ARG A 110 17.20 0.42 -5.23
CA ARG A 110 16.87 1.86 -5.13
C ARG A 110 15.89 2.30 -6.22
N SER A 111 16.06 1.83 -7.45
CA SER A 111 15.11 2.12 -8.53
C SER A 111 13.73 1.53 -8.25
N LEU A 112 13.64 0.30 -7.73
CA LEU A 112 12.36 -0.31 -7.31
C LEU A 112 11.69 0.49 -6.18
N MET A 113 12.46 1.02 -5.22
CA MET A 113 11.90 1.91 -4.19
C MET A 113 11.30 3.18 -4.79
N MET A 114 11.93 3.77 -5.81
CA MET A 114 11.40 4.95 -6.50
C MET A 114 10.10 4.62 -7.25
N THR A 115 10.05 3.50 -7.96
CA THR A 115 8.84 3.09 -8.70
C THR A 115 7.70 2.66 -7.78
N MET A 116 8.01 2.17 -6.57
CA MET A 116 7.00 1.85 -5.54
C MET A 116 6.28 3.10 -5.02
N ILE A 117 6.93 4.27 -5.02
CA ILE A 117 6.36 5.53 -4.54
C ILE A 117 5.37 6.14 -5.55
N SER A 118 5.38 5.64 -6.78
CA SER A 118 4.63 6.23 -7.89
C SER A 118 3.11 5.92 -7.84
N PRO A 119 2.25 6.95 -8.03
CA PRO A 119 0.81 6.75 -8.17
C PRO A 119 0.42 5.81 -9.34
N PRO A 120 -0.51 4.84 -9.14
CA PRO A 120 -0.99 3.93 -10.20
C PRO A 120 -1.59 4.63 -11.44
N PHE A 121 -2.11 5.85 -11.28
CA PHE A 121 -2.69 6.65 -12.37
C PHE A 121 -1.70 7.02 -13.47
N ILE A 122 -0.43 7.15 -13.13
CA ILE A 122 0.61 7.51 -14.10
C ILE A 122 0.69 6.44 -15.16
N SER A 123 0.66 5.17 -14.73
CA SER A 123 0.64 4.02 -15.62
C SER A 123 -0.60 4.04 -16.53
N ALA A 124 -1.78 4.39 -15.99
CA ALA A 124 -3.02 4.47 -16.76
C ALA A 124 -3.01 5.58 -17.81
N ILE A 125 -2.60 6.80 -17.44
CA ILE A 125 -2.47 7.94 -18.37
C ILE A 125 -1.42 7.62 -19.43
N ALA A 126 -0.27 7.07 -19.04
CA ALA A 126 0.79 6.69 -19.96
C ALA A 126 0.31 5.65 -20.97
N LEU A 127 -0.41 4.60 -20.54
CA LEU A 127 -0.97 3.61 -21.46
C LEU A 127 -1.96 4.24 -22.46
N LEU A 128 -2.85 5.11 -21.98
CA LEU A 128 -3.84 5.79 -22.83
C LEU A 128 -3.21 6.72 -23.88
N THR A 129 -2.17 7.46 -23.49
CA THR A 129 -1.51 8.46 -24.34
C THR A 129 -0.44 7.86 -25.26
N LEU A 130 0.15 6.72 -24.89
CA LEU A 130 1.10 6.00 -25.74
C LEU A 130 0.41 5.04 -26.71
N PHE A 131 -0.57 4.27 -26.23
CA PHE A 131 -1.16 3.14 -26.95
C PHE A 131 -2.66 3.30 -27.24
N GLY A 132 -3.26 4.44 -26.90
CA GLY A 132 -4.64 4.77 -27.29
C GLY A 132 -4.82 4.85 -28.82
N ARG A 133 -6.06 5.09 -29.26
CA ARG A 133 -6.38 5.17 -30.71
C ARG A 133 -5.56 6.23 -31.46
N ARG A 134 -5.19 7.32 -30.81
CA ARG A 134 -4.27 8.37 -31.31
C ARG A 134 -3.06 8.53 -30.39
N GLY A 135 -2.53 7.40 -29.92
CA GLY A 135 -1.38 7.37 -29.03
C GLY A 135 -0.07 7.60 -29.79
N PHE A 136 0.95 8.10 -29.07
CA PHE A 136 2.25 8.40 -29.67
C PHE A 136 2.91 7.18 -30.33
N ILE A 137 2.82 6.02 -29.68
CA ILE A 137 3.43 4.79 -30.18
C ILE A 137 2.51 4.11 -31.19
N SER A 138 1.25 3.88 -30.82
CA SER A 138 0.30 3.16 -31.69
C SER A 138 0.09 3.89 -33.01
N TYR A 139 -0.36 5.14 -32.98
CA TYR A 139 -0.66 5.91 -34.19
C TYR A 139 0.59 6.59 -34.77
N GLY A 140 1.44 7.19 -33.92
CA GLY A 140 2.58 7.98 -34.38
C GLY A 140 3.74 7.13 -34.94
N VAL A 141 4.09 6.02 -34.28
CA VAL A 141 5.22 5.17 -34.69
C VAL A 141 4.78 4.03 -35.58
N PHE A 142 3.73 3.31 -35.19
CA PHE A 142 3.30 2.10 -35.89
C PHE A 142 2.14 2.30 -36.87
N GLY A 143 1.48 3.46 -36.88
CA GLY A 143 0.32 3.72 -37.74
C GLY A 143 -0.91 2.84 -37.44
N VAL A 144 -0.94 2.16 -36.29
CA VAL A 144 -2.02 1.24 -35.88
C VAL A 144 -2.93 1.88 -34.83
N THR A 145 -4.23 1.61 -34.92
CA THR A 145 -5.18 2.03 -33.89
C THR A 145 -5.38 0.91 -32.88
N LEU A 146 -4.63 0.95 -31.78
CA LEU A 146 -4.83 0.04 -30.66
C LEU A 146 -5.90 0.57 -29.70
N ASN A 147 -6.65 -0.35 -29.11
CA ASN A 147 -7.59 -0.04 -28.04
C ASN A 147 -7.03 -0.57 -26.72
N PRO A 148 -6.47 0.29 -25.84
CA PRO A 148 -5.94 -0.14 -24.56
C PRO A 148 -7.06 -0.47 -23.55
N TYR A 149 -8.31 -0.11 -23.84
CA TYR A 149 -9.44 -0.34 -22.94
C TYR A 149 -9.89 -1.80 -22.92
N GLY A 150 -10.15 -2.33 -21.73
CA GLY A 150 -10.64 -3.69 -21.51
C GLY A 150 -9.79 -4.45 -20.51
N TRP A 151 -10.03 -5.77 -20.41
CA TRP A 151 -9.35 -6.63 -19.44
C TRP A 151 -7.83 -6.65 -19.64
N HIS A 152 -7.34 -6.55 -20.88
CA HIS A 152 -5.91 -6.53 -21.20
C HIS A 152 -5.21 -5.29 -20.63
N GLY A 153 -5.84 -4.11 -20.75
CA GLY A 153 -5.31 -2.88 -20.17
C GLY A 153 -5.26 -2.96 -18.65
N ILE A 154 -6.32 -3.52 -18.03
CA ILE A 154 -6.36 -3.76 -16.58
C ILE A 154 -5.20 -4.65 -16.17
N VAL A 155 -5.03 -5.79 -16.85
CA VAL A 155 -3.98 -6.76 -16.55
C VAL A 155 -2.60 -6.13 -16.64
N ILE A 156 -2.30 -5.43 -17.73
CA ILE A 156 -0.98 -4.83 -17.95
C ILE A 156 -0.66 -3.84 -16.83
N LEU A 157 -1.60 -2.94 -16.51
CA LEU A 157 -1.38 -1.89 -15.52
C LEU A 157 -1.29 -2.44 -14.09
N GLN A 158 -2.16 -3.38 -13.72
CA GLN A 158 -2.10 -4.04 -12.42
C GLN A 158 -0.82 -4.86 -12.27
N SER A 159 -0.40 -5.56 -13.34
CA SER A 159 0.84 -6.34 -13.34
C SER A 159 2.04 -5.45 -13.04
N LEU A 160 2.13 -4.29 -13.68
CA LEU A 160 3.25 -3.34 -13.53
C LEU A 160 3.24 -2.63 -12.16
N SER A 161 2.07 -2.27 -11.65
CA SER A 161 1.93 -1.49 -10.41
C SER A 161 2.49 -2.23 -9.18
N GLY A 162 2.34 -3.56 -9.16
CA GLY A 162 2.76 -4.40 -8.04
C GLY A 162 4.22 -4.85 -8.07
N VAL A 163 4.90 -4.77 -9.22
CA VAL A 163 6.22 -5.42 -9.44
C VAL A 163 7.26 -4.95 -8.43
N SER A 164 7.31 -3.65 -8.12
CA SER A 164 8.34 -3.06 -7.28
C SER A 164 8.39 -3.68 -5.89
N LEU A 165 7.25 -3.72 -5.21
CA LEU A 165 7.11 -4.33 -3.89
C LEU A 165 7.38 -5.84 -3.94
N SER A 166 6.81 -6.52 -4.93
CA SER A 166 7.00 -7.97 -5.12
C SER A 166 8.47 -8.34 -5.37
N ALA A 167 9.18 -7.58 -6.21
CA ALA A 167 10.58 -7.84 -6.53
C ALA A 167 11.47 -7.66 -5.31
N MET A 168 11.21 -6.63 -4.49
CA MET A 168 11.91 -6.45 -3.21
C MET A 168 11.66 -7.63 -2.26
N MET A 169 10.44 -8.16 -2.19
CA MET A 169 10.14 -9.36 -1.41
C MET A 169 10.83 -10.61 -1.94
N MET A 170 10.94 -10.77 -3.27
CA MET A 170 11.69 -11.86 -3.90
C MET A 170 13.19 -11.75 -3.58
N MET A 171 13.77 -10.56 -3.65
CA MET A 171 15.16 -10.31 -3.28
C MET A 171 15.43 -10.66 -1.81
N THR A 172 14.51 -10.28 -0.90
CA THR A 172 14.60 -10.64 0.52
C THR A 172 14.50 -12.14 0.72
N GLY A 173 13.54 -12.82 0.08
CA GLY A 173 13.42 -14.28 0.17
C GLY A 173 14.67 -15.01 -0.32
N LEU A 174 15.24 -14.58 -1.45
CA LEU A 174 16.49 -15.14 -1.99
C LEU A 174 17.67 -14.93 -1.02
N SER A 175 17.72 -13.77 -0.35
CA SER A 175 18.78 -13.48 0.63
C SER A 175 18.72 -14.34 1.90
N GLN A 176 17.62 -15.05 2.13
CA GLN A 176 17.44 -15.93 3.29
C GLN A 176 17.82 -17.39 3.00
N ILE A 177 18.17 -17.74 1.76
CA ILE A 177 18.60 -19.09 1.40
C ILE A 177 20.03 -19.32 1.95
N ASP A 178 20.23 -20.42 2.68
CA ASP A 178 21.55 -20.79 3.20
C ASP A 178 22.52 -21.10 2.05
N GLY A 179 23.64 -20.37 2.03
CA GLY A 179 24.71 -20.56 1.06
C GLY A 179 25.29 -21.98 1.03
N ARG A 180 25.22 -22.72 2.15
CA ARG A 180 25.69 -24.11 2.23
C ARG A 180 24.96 -25.05 1.28
N LEU A 181 23.70 -24.76 0.95
CA LEU A 181 22.93 -25.53 -0.01
C LEU A 181 23.52 -25.44 -1.43
N PHE A 182 24.14 -24.31 -1.78
CA PHE A 182 24.83 -24.14 -3.06
C PHE A 182 26.14 -24.94 -3.10
N LEU A 183 26.87 -24.99 -1.98
CA LEU A 183 28.08 -25.81 -1.87
C LEU A 183 27.74 -27.30 -1.96
N ALA A 184 26.76 -27.77 -1.18
CA ALA A 184 26.31 -29.16 -1.19
C ALA A 184 25.82 -29.59 -2.59
N ALA A 185 25.06 -28.74 -3.28
CA ALA A 185 24.65 -29.01 -4.66
C ALA A 185 25.85 -29.15 -5.61
N ARG A 186 26.86 -28.27 -5.46
CA ARG A 186 28.09 -28.34 -6.26
C ARG A 186 28.91 -29.59 -5.95
N ASP A 187 29.00 -29.99 -4.69
CA ASP A 187 29.71 -31.19 -4.24
C ASP A 187 29.05 -32.47 -4.78
N LEU A 188 27.71 -32.46 -4.91
CA LEU A 188 26.94 -33.53 -5.58
C LEU A 188 26.99 -33.47 -7.12
N GLY A 189 27.78 -32.57 -7.71
CA GLY A 189 27.94 -32.44 -9.16
C GLY A 189 26.80 -31.72 -9.88
N ALA A 190 25.91 -31.01 -9.15
CA ALA A 190 24.81 -30.28 -9.78
C ALA A 190 25.36 -29.09 -10.59
N ASN A 191 24.91 -28.98 -11.84
CA ASN A 191 25.18 -27.81 -12.66
C ASN A 191 24.31 -26.60 -12.20
N PRO A 192 24.63 -25.35 -12.61
CA PRO A 192 23.90 -24.17 -12.13
C PRO A 192 22.41 -24.15 -12.46
N LEU A 193 21.96 -24.82 -13.54
CA LEU A 193 20.55 -24.92 -13.88
C LEU A 193 19.83 -25.91 -12.94
N SER A 194 20.46 -27.04 -12.65
CA SER A 194 19.99 -28.00 -11.65
C SER A 194 19.93 -27.34 -10.27
N THR A 195 20.96 -26.60 -9.86
CA THR A 195 20.93 -25.84 -8.59
C THR A 195 19.76 -24.85 -8.54
N LEU A 196 19.49 -24.12 -9.63
CA LEU A 196 18.34 -23.21 -9.70
C LEU A 196 17.00 -23.95 -9.57
N LYS A 197 16.84 -25.08 -10.24
CA LYS A 197 15.58 -25.83 -10.29
C LYS A 197 15.32 -26.65 -9.03
N GLU A 198 16.35 -27.21 -8.42
CA GLU A 198 16.24 -28.21 -7.35
C GLU A 198 16.53 -27.61 -5.96
N VAL A 199 17.31 -26.53 -5.89
CA VAL A 199 17.62 -25.85 -4.62
C VAL A 199 16.89 -24.52 -4.53
N VAL A 200 17.16 -23.60 -5.47
CA VAL A 200 16.67 -22.22 -5.36
C VAL A 200 15.15 -22.15 -5.50
N LEU A 201 14.58 -22.75 -6.55
CA LEU A 201 13.15 -22.66 -6.83
C LEU A 201 12.30 -23.29 -5.71
N PRO A 202 12.58 -24.52 -5.20
CA PRO A 202 11.83 -25.11 -4.10
C PRO A 202 11.95 -24.32 -2.80
N SER A 203 13.13 -23.80 -2.49
CA SER A 203 13.32 -22.91 -1.33
C SER A 203 12.56 -21.59 -1.47
N MET A 204 12.36 -21.10 -2.70
CA MET A 204 11.62 -19.88 -2.98
C MET A 204 10.10 -20.05 -3.06
N VAL A 205 9.57 -21.27 -3.16
CA VAL A 205 8.11 -21.51 -3.28
C VAL A 205 7.30 -20.77 -2.20
N PRO A 206 7.66 -20.79 -0.90
CA PRO A 206 6.91 -20.04 0.11
C PRO A 206 6.89 -18.53 -0.18
N THR A 207 8.03 -17.96 -0.60
CA THR A 207 8.12 -16.54 -0.97
C THR A 207 7.32 -16.23 -2.24
N ILE A 208 7.39 -17.08 -3.27
CA ILE A 208 6.65 -16.92 -4.52
C ILE A 208 5.14 -16.94 -4.25
N LEU A 209 4.66 -17.90 -3.46
CA LEU A 209 3.25 -17.97 -3.07
C LEU A 209 2.83 -16.76 -2.23
N SER A 210 3.65 -16.33 -1.27
CA SER A 210 3.39 -15.11 -0.49
C SER A 210 3.25 -13.89 -1.40
N VAL A 211 4.15 -13.71 -2.36
CA VAL A 211 4.10 -12.61 -3.32
C VAL A 211 2.84 -12.69 -4.19
N PHE A 212 2.51 -13.87 -4.73
CA PHE A 212 1.31 -14.09 -5.53
C PHE A 212 0.03 -13.72 -4.76
N PHE A 213 -0.14 -14.24 -3.54
CA PHE A 213 -1.35 -13.97 -2.76
C PHE A 213 -1.44 -12.52 -2.31
N LEU A 214 -0.30 -11.87 -2.01
CA LEU A 214 -0.28 -10.44 -1.72
C LEU A 214 -0.75 -9.62 -2.94
N GLN A 215 -0.20 -9.93 -4.11
CA GLN A 215 -0.61 -9.28 -5.37
C GLN A 215 -2.07 -9.52 -5.68
N PHE A 216 -2.58 -10.74 -5.45
CA PHE A 216 -3.99 -11.03 -5.65
C PHE A 216 -4.88 -10.19 -4.73
N THR A 217 -4.54 -10.10 -3.43
CA THR A 217 -5.26 -9.24 -2.49
C THR A 217 -5.24 -7.77 -2.92
N MET A 218 -4.12 -7.26 -3.45
CA MET A 218 -4.01 -5.89 -3.95
C MET A 218 -4.83 -5.67 -5.23
N ASN A 219 -4.75 -6.59 -6.19
CA ASN A 219 -5.39 -6.47 -7.51
C ASN A 219 -6.91 -6.69 -7.47
N ILE A 220 -7.42 -7.60 -6.63
CA ILE A 220 -8.87 -7.78 -6.45
C ILE A 220 -9.51 -6.57 -5.73
N SER A 221 -8.70 -5.87 -4.93
CA SER A 221 -9.10 -4.66 -4.20
C SER A 221 -8.93 -3.39 -5.03
N ASP A 222 -8.31 -3.48 -6.21
CA ASP A 222 -8.02 -2.33 -7.04
C ASP A 222 -9.28 -1.85 -7.77
N PHE A 223 -9.57 -0.58 -7.55
CA PHE A 223 -10.67 0.14 -8.15
C PHE A 223 -10.21 1.01 -9.32
N THR A 224 -9.04 1.62 -9.15
CA THR A 224 -8.58 2.76 -9.93
C THR A 224 -8.26 2.33 -11.36
N THR A 225 -7.55 1.21 -11.51
CA THR A 225 -7.18 0.73 -12.83
C THR A 225 -8.43 0.34 -13.65
N PRO A 226 -9.35 -0.50 -13.13
CA PRO A 226 -10.52 -0.90 -13.90
C PRO A 226 -11.50 0.23 -14.22
N ILE A 227 -11.65 1.24 -13.34
CA ILE A 227 -12.57 2.34 -13.65
C ILE A 227 -12.05 3.23 -14.79
N ILE A 228 -10.73 3.38 -14.92
CA ILE A 228 -10.11 4.23 -15.95
C ILE A 228 -9.96 3.48 -17.27
N ILE A 229 -9.40 2.26 -17.23
CA ILE A 229 -9.04 1.51 -18.45
C ILE A 229 -10.02 0.38 -18.77
N GLY A 230 -10.98 0.06 -17.90
CA GLY A 230 -11.89 -1.06 -18.14
C GLY A 230 -12.85 -0.81 -19.31
N GLY A 231 -13.22 0.44 -19.57
CA GLY A 231 -14.20 0.76 -20.63
C GLY A 231 -15.53 0.04 -20.38
N ARG A 232 -15.88 -0.90 -21.27
CA ARG A 232 -17.07 -1.75 -21.09
C ARG A 232 -16.85 -2.94 -20.14
N TYR A 233 -15.60 -3.32 -19.90
CA TYR A 233 -15.25 -4.40 -19.00
C TYR A 233 -15.32 -3.93 -17.56
N ARG A 234 -16.35 -4.37 -16.84
CA ARG A 234 -16.60 -3.99 -15.45
C ARG A 234 -16.23 -5.11 -14.50
N VAL A 235 -15.75 -4.69 -13.33
CA VAL A 235 -15.48 -5.54 -12.16
C VAL A 235 -16.40 -5.13 -11.01
N LEU A 236 -16.52 -5.98 -9.98
CA LEU A 236 -17.35 -5.73 -8.80
C LEU A 236 -17.03 -4.39 -8.14
N ALA A 237 -15.73 -4.08 -8.04
CA ALA A 237 -15.21 -2.85 -7.49
C ALA A 237 -15.79 -1.61 -8.22
N THR A 238 -15.71 -1.59 -9.56
CA THR A 238 -16.22 -0.49 -10.38
C THR A 238 -17.73 -0.40 -10.37
N GLU A 239 -18.42 -1.53 -10.41
CA GLU A 239 -19.89 -1.54 -10.43
C GLU A 239 -20.47 -1.10 -9.08
N ALA A 240 -19.81 -1.43 -7.96
CA ALA A 240 -20.21 -0.94 -6.64
C ALA A 240 -20.20 0.59 -6.57
N TYR A 241 -19.16 1.23 -7.13
CA TYR A 241 -19.12 2.69 -7.25
C TYR A 241 -20.25 3.23 -8.13
N LEU A 242 -20.46 2.64 -9.32
CA LEU A 242 -21.53 3.08 -10.23
C LEU A 242 -22.93 2.92 -9.63
N ARG A 243 -23.17 1.90 -8.79
CA ARG A 243 -24.46 1.77 -8.09
C ARG A 243 -24.71 2.89 -7.08
N VAL A 244 -23.67 3.36 -6.40
CA VAL A 244 -23.82 4.52 -5.51
C VAL A 244 -24.00 5.80 -6.32
N TYR A 245 -23.12 6.03 -7.31
CA TYR A 245 -23.05 7.30 -8.02
C TYR A 245 -24.19 7.49 -9.03
N ALA A 246 -24.53 6.45 -9.80
CA ALA A 246 -25.52 6.53 -10.89
C ALA A 246 -26.93 6.07 -10.47
N GLN A 247 -27.06 5.22 -9.45
CA GLN A 247 -28.35 4.61 -9.06
C GLN A 247 -28.79 4.97 -7.63
N ALA A 248 -27.98 5.72 -6.87
CA ALA A 248 -28.19 6.00 -5.45
C ALA A 248 -28.46 4.75 -4.59
N ASN A 249 -27.98 3.57 -5.02
CA ASN A 249 -28.27 2.29 -4.40
C ASN A 249 -27.13 1.85 -3.46
N LEU A 250 -27.14 2.38 -2.25
CA LEU A 250 -26.13 2.06 -1.22
C LEU A 250 -26.18 0.59 -0.78
N ASN A 251 -27.36 -0.02 -0.68
CA ASN A 251 -27.49 -1.40 -0.19
C ASN A 251 -26.95 -2.41 -1.23
N GLY A 252 -27.27 -2.18 -2.51
CA GLY A 252 -26.75 -2.98 -3.62
C GLY A 252 -25.24 -2.82 -3.83
N ALA A 253 -24.70 -1.62 -3.57
CA ALA A 253 -23.25 -1.40 -3.54
C ALA A 253 -22.59 -2.09 -2.34
N ALA A 254 -23.22 -2.04 -1.16
CA ALA A 254 -22.74 -2.71 0.05
C ALA A 254 -22.59 -4.22 -0.19
N ALA A 255 -23.61 -4.88 -0.73
CA ALA A 255 -23.55 -6.30 -1.08
C ALA A 255 -22.41 -6.64 -2.06
N MET A 256 -22.16 -5.80 -3.09
CA MET A 256 -21.04 -6.01 -4.01
C MET A 256 -19.68 -5.88 -3.34
N THR A 257 -19.50 -4.87 -2.49
CA THR A 257 -18.22 -4.70 -1.77
C THR A 257 -17.99 -5.79 -0.73
N VAL A 258 -19.04 -6.30 -0.08
CA VAL A 258 -18.95 -7.45 0.84
C VAL A 258 -18.53 -8.70 0.07
N LEU A 259 -19.02 -8.89 -1.15
CA LEU A 259 -18.66 -10.04 -1.99
C LEU A 259 -17.18 -10.06 -2.41
N LEU A 260 -16.48 -8.92 -2.35
CA LEU A 260 -15.03 -8.86 -2.55
C LEU A 260 -14.24 -9.38 -1.34
N LEU A 261 -14.83 -9.42 -0.14
CA LEU A 261 -14.12 -9.80 1.08
C LEU A 261 -13.69 -11.28 1.11
N PRO A 262 -14.53 -12.29 0.78
CA PRO A 262 -14.11 -13.68 0.85
C PRO A 262 -12.84 -14.01 0.04
N PRO A 263 -12.71 -13.65 -1.26
CA PRO A 263 -11.49 -13.93 -2.00
C PRO A 263 -10.29 -13.13 -1.48
N ALA A 264 -10.48 -11.88 -1.02
CA ALA A 264 -9.41 -11.07 -0.43
C ALA A 264 -8.89 -11.66 0.89
N ILE A 265 -9.80 -12.10 1.77
CA ILE A 265 -9.48 -12.72 3.06
C ILE A 265 -8.79 -14.08 2.85
N LEU A 266 -9.29 -14.89 1.92
CA LEU A 266 -8.70 -16.20 1.61
C LEU A 266 -7.27 -16.05 1.09
N ALA A 267 -7.04 -15.13 0.16
CA ALA A 267 -5.70 -14.83 -0.34
C ALA A 267 -4.80 -14.29 0.78
N PHE A 268 -5.30 -13.36 1.60
CA PHE A 268 -4.51 -12.83 2.72
C PHE A 268 -4.15 -13.91 3.76
N TYR A 269 -5.06 -14.86 4.03
CA TYR A 269 -4.79 -16.02 4.88
C TYR A 269 -3.62 -16.85 4.32
N PHE A 270 -3.64 -17.18 3.03
CA PHE A 270 -2.54 -17.93 2.41
C PHE A 270 -1.25 -17.12 2.36
N TYR A 271 -1.30 -15.81 2.09
CA TYR A 271 -0.15 -14.91 2.20
C TYR A 271 0.50 -15.02 3.60
N ARG A 272 -0.31 -14.91 4.66
CA ARG A 272 0.18 -14.95 6.05
C ARG A 272 0.72 -16.33 6.43
N ARG A 273 0.07 -17.41 5.99
CA ARG A 273 0.51 -18.79 6.21
C ARG A 273 1.87 -19.06 5.56
N ASN A 274 2.07 -18.63 4.32
CA ASN A 274 3.32 -18.81 3.60
C ASN A 274 4.45 -17.94 4.16
N MET A 275 4.15 -16.69 4.57
CA MET A 275 5.17 -15.80 5.13
C MET A 275 5.73 -16.31 6.46
N LYS A 276 4.90 -16.97 7.29
CA LYS A 276 5.38 -17.64 8.51
C LYS A 276 6.46 -18.68 8.20
N ARG A 277 6.30 -19.46 7.12
CA ARG A 277 7.30 -20.46 6.70
C ARG A 277 8.62 -19.81 6.27
N VAL A 278 8.55 -18.68 5.55
CA VAL A 278 9.73 -17.90 5.15
C VAL A 278 10.54 -17.46 6.39
N HIS A 279 9.88 -16.91 7.41
CA HIS A 279 10.55 -16.53 8.66
C HIS A 279 11.20 -17.72 9.38
N THR A 280 10.51 -18.85 9.51
CA THR A 280 11.07 -20.05 10.17
C THR A 280 12.28 -20.63 9.44
N LEU A 281 12.30 -20.57 8.10
CA LEU A 281 13.45 -20.99 7.30
C LEU A 281 14.64 -20.04 7.51
N SER A 282 14.37 -18.72 7.57
CA SER A 282 15.39 -17.70 7.78
C SER A 282 16.05 -17.78 9.17
N GLU A 283 15.31 -18.10 10.24
CA GLU A 283 15.87 -18.24 11.59
C GLU A 283 16.80 -19.44 11.74
N ARG A 284 16.58 -20.49 10.93
CA ARG A 284 17.41 -21.72 10.94
C ARG A 284 18.67 -21.58 10.10
N ALA A 285 18.69 -20.68 9.13
CA ALA A 285 19.83 -20.45 8.27
C ALA A 285 20.92 -19.65 9.01
N LYS A 286 22.09 -20.26 9.24
CA LYS A 286 23.30 -19.49 9.55
C LYS A 286 23.79 -18.88 8.25
N ILE A 287 23.50 -17.59 8.05
CA ILE A 287 23.72 -16.89 6.77
C ILE A 287 25.22 -16.88 6.41
N LEU A 288 25.62 -17.78 5.50
CA LEU A 288 26.86 -17.64 4.75
C LEU A 288 26.59 -16.63 3.62
N GLU A 289 27.33 -15.52 3.55
CA GLU A 289 27.10 -14.52 2.51
C GLU A 289 27.32 -15.10 1.10
N MET A 290 26.32 -14.94 0.23
CA MET A 290 26.34 -15.39 -1.18
C MET A 290 27.57 -14.91 -1.98
N GLU A 291 28.15 -13.77 -1.61
CA GLU A 291 29.34 -13.21 -2.26
C GLU A 291 30.56 -14.13 -2.14
N SER A 292 30.57 -15.03 -1.14
CA SER A 292 31.60 -16.05 -0.96
C SER A 292 31.45 -17.28 -1.86
N LEU A 293 30.28 -17.50 -2.48
CA LEU A 293 29.94 -18.75 -3.17
C LEU A 293 30.31 -18.79 -4.65
N ASN A 294 30.71 -17.65 -5.26
CA ASN A 294 31.07 -17.51 -6.68
C ASN A 294 30.05 -18.14 -7.66
N PHE A 295 28.78 -18.27 -7.26
CA PHE A 295 27.74 -18.86 -8.09
C PHE A 295 27.38 -17.93 -9.26
N LYS A 296 27.45 -18.45 -10.49
CA LYS A 296 27.08 -17.72 -11.71
C LYS A 296 25.84 -18.35 -12.34
N LEU A 297 24.86 -17.51 -12.65
CA LEU A 297 23.68 -17.92 -13.42
C LEU A 297 24.09 -18.49 -14.79
N PRO A 298 23.41 -19.54 -15.29
CA PRO A 298 23.56 -19.96 -16.69
C PRO A 298 23.36 -18.79 -17.65
N LYS A 299 24.17 -18.70 -18.72
CA LYS A 299 24.13 -17.57 -19.67
C LYS A 299 22.71 -17.31 -20.21
N GLY A 300 21.98 -18.36 -20.61
CA GLY A 300 20.61 -18.24 -21.12
C GLY A 300 19.63 -17.65 -20.08
N VAL A 301 19.69 -18.13 -18.84
CA VAL A 301 18.86 -17.61 -17.73
C VAL A 301 19.24 -16.16 -17.42
N GLN A 302 20.53 -15.83 -17.45
CA GLN A 302 21.01 -14.47 -17.23
C GLN A 302 20.55 -13.50 -18.33
N MET A 303 20.55 -13.92 -19.59
CA MET A 303 20.04 -13.11 -20.72
C MET A 303 18.52 -12.92 -20.62
N LEU A 304 17.77 -13.98 -20.32
CA LEU A 304 16.32 -13.90 -20.12
C LEU A 304 15.95 -12.94 -18.98
N THR A 305 16.49 -13.18 -17.79
CA THR A 305 16.21 -12.38 -16.59
C THR A 305 16.70 -10.93 -16.76
N GLY A 306 17.87 -10.74 -17.38
CA GLY A 306 18.40 -9.41 -17.70
C GLY A 306 17.56 -8.66 -18.72
N GLY A 307 17.06 -9.36 -19.75
CA GLY A 307 16.12 -8.80 -20.73
C GLY A 307 14.82 -8.35 -20.10
N VAL A 308 14.23 -9.17 -19.21
CA VAL A 308 13.02 -8.81 -18.46
C VAL A 308 13.26 -7.57 -17.59
N VAL A 309 14.39 -7.51 -16.88
CA VAL A 309 14.77 -6.34 -16.07
C VAL A 309 14.94 -5.08 -16.94
N ALA A 310 15.63 -5.21 -18.08
CA ALA A 310 15.82 -4.10 -19.01
C ALA A 310 14.49 -3.59 -19.57
N VAL A 311 13.59 -4.48 -20.00
CA VAL A 311 12.26 -4.14 -20.51
C VAL A 311 11.42 -3.48 -19.41
N PHE A 312 11.44 -4.00 -18.18
CA PHE A 312 10.70 -3.41 -17.05
C PHE A 312 11.15 -1.96 -16.79
N PHE A 313 12.47 -1.72 -16.69
CA PHE A 313 12.97 -0.37 -16.47
C PHE A 313 12.75 0.56 -17.67
N LEU A 314 12.85 0.04 -18.90
CA LEU A 314 12.51 0.80 -20.11
C LEU A 314 11.04 1.22 -20.09
N ILE A 315 10.11 0.32 -19.77
CA ILE A 315 8.67 0.64 -19.63
C ILE A 315 8.47 1.75 -18.59
N ASN A 316 9.12 1.66 -17.43
CA ASN A 316 9.02 2.71 -16.40
C ASN A 316 9.54 4.05 -16.92
N VAL A 317 10.73 4.08 -17.53
CA VAL A 317 11.31 5.32 -18.09
C VAL A 317 10.37 5.93 -19.14
N VAL A 318 9.82 5.11 -20.02
CA VAL A 318 8.85 5.55 -21.04
C VAL A 318 7.56 6.07 -20.39
N GLN A 319 7.02 5.40 -19.36
CA GLN A 319 5.81 5.84 -18.66
C GLN A 319 5.99 7.20 -17.98
N TYR A 320 7.07 7.39 -17.22
CA TYR A 320 7.34 8.66 -16.55
C TYR A 320 7.70 9.76 -17.55
N GLY A 321 8.56 9.45 -18.53
CA GLY A 321 8.91 10.39 -19.59
C GLY A 321 7.69 10.87 -20.36
N ASN A 322 6.79 9.95 -20.72
CA ASN A 322 5.55 10.27 -21.42
C ASN A 322 4.59 11.10 -20.56
N LEU A 323 4.53 10.91 -19.24
CA LEU A 323 3.73 11.76 -18.36
C LEU A 323 4.20 13.22 -18.44
N PHE A 324 5.50 13.46 -18.28
CA PHE A 324 6.07 14.81 -18.41
C PHE A 324 5.89 15.35 -19.83
N PHE A 325 6.10 14.53 -20.85
CA PHE A 325 5.87 14.92 -22.24
C PHE A 325 4.41 15.33 -22.49
N THR A 326 3.45 14.55 -22.02
CA THR A 326 2.00 14.84 -22.13
C THR A 326 1.60 16.11 -21.37
N ALA A 327 2.28 16.44 -20.27
CA ALA A 327 2.02 17.67 -19.53
C ALA A 327 2.30 18.95 -20.35
N PHE A 328 3.22 18.89 -21.32
CA PHE A 328 3.65 20.02 -22.14
C PHE A 328 3.31 19.88 -23.63
N THR A 329 2.51 18.88 -24.01
CA THR A 329 2.14 18.64 -25.40
C THR A 329 0.64 18.45 -25.56
N ARG A 330 0.11 18.93 -26.68
CA ARG A 330 -1.24 18.62 -27.15
C ARG A 330 -1.15 17.84 -28.46
N ASN A 331 -2.00 16.84 -28.63
CA ASN A 331 -2.09 16.13 -29.90
C ASN A 331 -2.99 16.89 -30.87
N VAL A 332 -2.39 17.45 -31.92
CA VAL A 332 -3.08 18.07 -33.06
C VAL A 332 -2.92 17.14 -34.26
N SER A 333 -4.00 16.49 -34.69
CA SER A 333 -4.01 15.56 -35.84
C SER A 333 -2.95 14.45 -35.76
N GLY A 334 -2.66 13.95 -34.55
CA GLY A 334 -1.66 12.88 -34.33
C GLY A 334 -0.22 13.36 -34.17
N THR A 335 0.03 14.67 -34.31
CA THR A 335 1.33 15.27 -34.01
C THR A 335 1.34 15.94 -32.62
N PRO A 336 2.34 15.67 -31.76
CA PRO A 336 2.53 16.43 -30.54
C PRO A 336 2.97 17.85 -30.87
N VAL A 337 2.21 18.84 -30.40
CA VAL A 337 2.60 20.24 -30.46
C VAL A 337 2.81 20.74 -29.04
N PHE A 338 3.92 21.44 -28.80
CA PHE A 338 4.22 22.04 -27.51
C PHE A 338 3.10 23.01 -27.08
N THR A 339 2.72 22.96 -25.81
CA THR A 339 1.70 23.83 -25.24
C THR A 339 1.92 24.04 -23.75
N LEU A 340 1.61 25.24 -23.27
CA LEU A 340 1.54 25.56 -21.84
C LEU A 340 0.10 25.64 -21.34
N ASN A 341 -0.90 25.40 -22.19
CA ASN A 341 -2.31 25.53 -21.83
C ASN A 341 -2.74 24.57 -20.73
N HIS A 342 -2.05 23.43 -20.58
CA HIS A 342 -2.31 22.49 -19.49
C HIS A 342 -1.90 23.04 -18.12
N LEU A 343 -0.99 24.03 -18.07
CA LEU A 343 -0.63 24.74 -16.83
C LEU A 343 -1.72 25.68 -16.34
N ALA A 344 -2.73 26.00 -17.17
CA ALA A 344 -3.93 26.71 -16.73
C ALA A 344 -4.68 25.94 -15.61
N VAL A 345 -4.36 24.67 -15.40
CA VAL A 345 -4.84 23.90 -14.26
C VAL A 345 -4.38 24.54 -12.93
N PHE A 346 -3.26 25.27 -12.87
CA PHE A 346 -2.80 25.99 -11.66
C PHE A 346 -3.61 27.27 -11.33
N GLN A 347 -4.87 27.35 -11.76
CA GLN A 347 -5.85 28.27 -11.19
C GLN A 347 -6.13 27.92 -9.71
N SER A 348 -6.62 28.91 -8.94
CA SER A 348 -6.81 28.84 -7.48
C SER A 348 -7.41 27.51 -6.99
N ARG A 349 -8.47 27.02 -7.65
CA ARG A 349 -9.20 25.81 -7.24
C ARG A 349 -8.36 24.52 -7.22
N HIS A 350 -7.43 24.32 -8.16
CA HIS A 350 -6.61 23.10 -8.22
C HIS A 350 -5.42 23.18 -7.25
N VAL A 351 -4.86 24.37 -7.07
CA VAL A 351 -3.82 24.62 -6.06
C VAL A 351 -4.36 24.34 -4.66
N ASP A 352 -5.59 24.78 -4.36
CA ASP A 352 -6.25 24.47 -3.09
C ASP A 352 -6.42 22.96 -2.89
N ALA A 353 -6.75 22.23 -3.97
CA ALA A 353 -6.87 20.77 -3.91
C ALA A 353 -5.52 20.11 -3.60
N LEU A 354 -4.43 20.63 -4.17
CA LEU A 354 -3.06 20.21 -3.90
C LEU A 354 -2.70 20.39 -2.43
N ILE A 355 -2.91 21.60 -1.90
CA ILE A 355 -2.65 21.92 -0.49
C ILE A 355 -3.49 21.03 0.44
N ARG A 356 -4.80 20.87 0.16
CA ARG A 356 -5.67 19.96 0.94
C ARG A 356 -5.17 18.52 0.91
N THR A 357 -4.64 18.06 -0.22
CA THR A 357 -4.11 16.68 -0.35
C THR A 357 -2.84 16.50 0.46
N ILE A 358 -1.91 17.46 0.39
CA ILE A 358 -0.68 17.45 1.20
C ILE A 358 -1.04 17.45 2.69
N TYR A 359 -1.90 18.37 3.12
CA TYR A 359 -2.34 18.46 4.51
C TYR A 359 -3.00 17.16 4.96
N MET A 360 -3.92 16.62 4.14
CA MET A 360 -4.59 15.35 4.43
C MET A 360 -3.60 14.20 4.57
N ALA A 361 -2.64 14.07 3.66
CA ALA A 361 -1.66 13.00 3.65
C ALA A 361 -0.67 13.11 4.82
N VAL A 362 -0.19 14.32 5.16
CA VAL A 362 0.69 14.55 6.31
C VAL A 362 -0.04 14.22 7.61
N ALA A 363 -1.26 14.74 7.79
CA ALA A 363 -2.06 14.47 8.98
C ALA A 363 -2.36 12.98 9.13
N ALA A 364 -2.79 12.31 8.06
CA ALA A 364 -3.08 10.88 8.08
C ALA A 364 -1.83 10.04 8.34
N ALA A 365 -0.68 10.40 7.77
CA ALA A 365 0.58 9.69 7.99
C ALA A 365 1.09 9.80 9.43
N LEU A 366 1.01 10.99 10.02
CA LEU A 366 1.37 11.20 11.43
C LEU A 366 0.44 10.40 12.34
N LEU A 367 -0.88 10.56 12.19
CA LEU A 367 -1.86 9.89 13.05
C LEU A 367 -1.77 8.37 12.92
N SER A 368 -1.70 7.83 11.70
CA SER A 368 -1.62 6.38 11.48
C SER A 368 -0.36 5.77 12.07
N THR A 369 0.77 6.47 11.94
CA THR A 369 2.06 6.04 12.51
C THR A 369 2.01 6.07 14.03
N MET A 370 1.52 7.15 14.64
CA MET A 370 1.41 7.26 16.09
C MET A 370 0.49 6.19 16.68
N ILE A 371 -0.72 6.06 16.14
CA ILE A 371 -1.69 5.06 16.62
C ILE A 371 -1.14 3.64 16.42
N GLY A 372 -0.53 3.35 15.26
CA GLY A 372 0.04 2.03 14.98
C GLY A 372 1.19 1.67 15.92
N VAL A 373 2.10 2.60 16.20
CA VAL A 373 3.22 2.36 17.13
C VAL A 373 2.72 2.19 18.56
N LEU A 374 1.74 2.98 18.99
CA LEU A 374 1.14 2.84 20.31
C LEU A 374 0.43 1.49 20.45
N LEU A 375 -0.31 1.04 19.43
CA LEU A 375 -0.99 -0.26 19.41
C LEU A 375 0.02 -1.40 19.61
N SER A 376 1.13 -1.35 18.87
CA SER A 376 2.24 -2.29 18.97
C SER A 376 2.93 -2.22 20.34
N TYR A 377 3.18 -1.02 20.86
CA TYR A 377 3.80 -0.81 22.18
C TYR A 377 2.95 -1.42 23.30
N TYR A 378 1.64 -1.16 23.30
CA TYR A 378 0.74 -1.68 24.32
C TYR A 378 0.57 -3.20 24.25
N HIS A 379 0.60 -3.77 23.04
CA HIS A 379 0.52 -5.22 22.86
C HIS A 379 1.84 -5.92 23.20
N ARG A 380 2.95 -5.54 22.56
CA ARG A 380 4.24 -6.26 22.65
C ARG A 380 5.08 -5.88 23.85
N ARG A 381 5.17 -4.58 24.18
CA ARG A 381 6.03 -4.10 25.27
C ARG A 381 5.33 -4.15 26.61
N ARG A 382 4.11 -3.60 26.66
CA ARG A 382 3.32 -3.50 27.90
C ARG A 382 2.47 -4.72 28.21
N LYS A 383 2.23 -5.59 27.23
CA LYS A 383 1.41 -6.81 27.36
C LYS A 383 0.04 -6.53 28.00
N VAL A 384 -0.59 -5.41 27.62
CA VAL A 384 -1.91 -5.04 28.16
C VAL A 384 -2.95 -6.06 27.67
N LYS A 385 -3.75 -6.60 28.60
CA LYS A 385 -4.81 -7.56 28.27
C LYS A 385 -5.79 -6.95 27.25
N GLY A 386 -6.21 -7.73 26.26
CA GLY A 386 -7.15 -7.29 25.22
C GLY A 386 -6.52 -6.52 24.04
N PHE A 387 -5.30 -6.00 24.17
CA PHE A 387 -4.65 -5.27 23.06
C PHE A 387 -4.32 -6.15 21.85
N GLY A 388 -4.22 -7.47 22.01
CA GLY A 388 -4.12 -8.38 20.86
C GLY A 388 -5.38 -8.34 19.97
N ILE A 389 -6.56 -8.15 20.55
CA ILE A 389 -7.82 -7.99 19.81
C ILE A 389 -7.85 -6.62 19.11
N LEU A 390 -7.45 -5.56 19.82
CA LEU A 390 -7.35 -4.22 19.23
C LEU A 390 -6.33 -4.18 18.08
N GLU A 391 -5.20 -4.87 18.23
CA GLU A 391 -4.22 -5.03 17.17
C GLU A 391 -4.79 -5.77 15.95
N PHE A 392 -5.53 -6.85 16.19
CA PHE A 392 -6.25 -7.56 15.13
C PHE A 392 -7.24 -6.64 14.41
N ILE A 393 -8.06 -5.87 15.15
CA ILE A 393 -8.99 -4.89 14.58
C ILE A 393 -8.23 -3.84 13.74
N GLY A 394 -7.13 -3.30 14.26
CA GLY A 394 -6.26 -2.35 13.54
C GLY A 394 -5.61 -2.92 12.28
N SER A 395 -5.58 -4.25 12.14
CA SER A 395 -5.08 -4.92 10.94
C SER A 395 -6.15 -5.17 9.88
N ILE A 396 -7.44 -5.13 10.23
CA ILE A 396 -8.57 -5.37 9.31
C ILE A 396 -8.51 -4.45 8.07
N PRO A 397 -8.28 -3.13 8.18
CA PRO A 397 -8.25 -2.24 7.02
C PRO A 397 -7.16 -2.55 6.00
N TYR A 398 -6.13 -3.31 6.38
CA TYR A 398 -5.11 -3.79 5.46
C TYR A 398 -5.66 -4.85 4.48
N ILE A 399 -6.64 -5.63 4.91
CA ILE A 399 -7.21 -6.77 4.17
C ILE A 399 -8.41 -6.29 3.34
N ILE A 400 -9.15 -5.32 3.87
CA ILE A 400 -10.38 -4.83 3.26
C ILE A 400 -10.08 -3.93 2.04
N PRO A 401 -10.78 -4.15 0.91
CA PRO A 401 -10.65 -3.29 -0.27
C PRO A 401 -10.91 -1.81 0.02
N GLY A 402 -10.18 -0.91 -0.64
CA GLY A 402 -10.32 0.52 -0.44
C GLY A 402 -11.74 1.04 -0.67
N ILE A 403 -12.43 0.52 -1.70
CA ILE A 403 -13.84 0.89 -1.97
C ILE A 403 -14.75 0.53 -0.81
N PHE A 404 -14.59 -0.67 -0.26
CA PHE A 404 -15.40 -1.11 0.88
C PHE A 404 -15.24 -0.11 2.02
N PHE A 405 -14.01 0.32 2.31
CA PHE A 405 -13.75 1.26 3.39
C PHE A 405 -14.33 2.66 3.14
N GLY A 406 -14.32 3.14 1.89
CA GLY A 406 -15.00 4.39 1.51
C GLY A 406 -16.52 4.30 1.65
N LEU A 407 -17.11 3.22 1.15
CA LEU A 407 -18.54 2.96 1.28
C LEU A 407 -18.95 2.82 2.76
N ALA A 408 -18.13 2.17 3.57
CA ALA A 408 -18.33 2.02 5.01
C ALA A 408 -18.44 3.35 5.73
N TYR A 409 -17.57 4.28 5.38
CA TYR A 409 -17.59 5.62 5.97
C TYR A 409 -18.81 6.41 5.52
N VAL A 410 -19.23 6.29 4.25
CA VAL A 410 -20.49 6.92 3.80
C VAL A 410 -21.70 6.32 4.53
N VAL A 411 -21.79 5.00 4.63
CA VAL A 411 -22.94 4.34 5.28
C VAL A 411 -23.15 4.82 6.71
N VAL A 412 -22.06 5.06 7.44
CA VAL A 412 -22.09 5.40 8.86
C VAL A 412 -22.10 6.92 9.11
N PHE A 413 -21.27 7.68 8.40
CA PHE A 413 -21.05 9.11 8.67
C PHE A 413 -21.79 10.06 7.73
N HIS A 414 -22.71 9.53 6.90
CA HIS A 414 -23.60 10.35 6.06
C HIS A 414 -24.84 10.84 6.81
N ARG A 415 -25.45 9.99 7.65
CA ARG A 415 -26.62 10.32 8.47
C ARG A 415 -26.47 9.68 9.85
N GLY A 416 -26.39 10.49 10.90
CA GLY A 416 -26.18 10.07 12.28
C GLY A 416 -25.85 11.25 13.20
N PRO A 417 -25.56 11.03 14.50
CA PRO A 417 -25.24 12.12 15.44
C PRO A 417 -23.98 12.90 15.05
N ILE A 418 -23.08 12.27 14.26
CA ILE A 418 -21.88 12.90 13.73
C ILE A 418 -21.90 12.77 12.20
N SER A 419 -22.22 13.85 11.50
CA SER A 419 -22.14 13.93 10.03
C SER A 419 -20.77 14.48 9.62
N LEU A 420 -19.89 13.59 9.14
CA LEU A 420 -18.54 13.96 8.70
C LEU A 420 -18.38 13.91 7.17
N THR A 421 -19.36 13.38 6.45
CA THR A 421 -19.27 13.21 4.99
C THR A 421 -19.07 14.55 4.30
N GLY A 422 -18.13 14.62 3.35
CA GLY A 422 -17.80 15.84 2.63
C GLY A 422 -16.87 16.80 3.38
N THR A 423 -16.45 16.50 4.61
CA THR A 423 -15.45 17.29 5.36
C THR A 423 -14.02 16.85 5.04
N LEU A 424 -13.01 17.67 5.35
CA LEU A 424 -11.60 17.23 5.26
C LEU A 424 -11.25 16.20 6.34
N ILE A 425 -11.92 16.26 7.49
CA ILE A 425 -11.70 15.39 8.65
C ILE A 425 -12.01 13.93 8.31
N ILE A 426 -13.12 13.65 7.61
CA ILE A 426 -13.44 12.26 7.22
C ILE A 426 -12.39 11.67 6.26
N LEU A 427 -11.79 12.50 5.40
CA LEU A 427 -10.73 12.06 4.46
C LEU A 427 -9.45 11.70 5.23
N ILE A 428 -9.06 12.55 6.20
CA ILE A 428 -7.91 12.30 7.09
C ILE A 428 -8.12 11.04 7.90
N LEU A 429 -9.29 10.88 8.53
CA LEU A 429 -9.61 9.70 9.34
C LEU A 429 -9.62 8.43 8.48
N ASN A 430 -10.27 8.47 7.30
CA ASN A 430 -10.30 7.33 6.40
C ASN A 430 -8.88 6.86 6.01
N CYS A 431 -8.01 7.79 5.61
CA CYS A 431 -6.62 7.45 5.29
C CYS A 431 -5.83 7.00 6.53
N THR A 432 -6.05 7.63 7.67
CA THR A 432 -5.44 7.27 8.96
C THR A 432 -5.72 5.80 9.27
N PHE A 433 -6.98 5.43 9.46
CA PHE A 433 -7.35 4.09 9.91
C PHE A 433 -7.06 3.02 8.86
N ARG A 434 -7.08 3.37 7.57
CA ARG A 434 -6.66 2.47 6.50
C ARG A 434 -5.17 2.11 6.57
N HIS A 435 -4.32 3.05 7.00
CA HIS A 435 -2.86 2.89 7.00
C HIS A 435 -2.23 2.61 8.39
N ILE A 436 -3.01 2.54 9.48
CA ILE A 436 -2.52 2.20 10.84
C ILE A 436 -1.65 0.94 10.87
N SER A 437 -2.03 -0.07 10.11
CA SER A 437 -1.35 -1.37 10.10
C SER A 437 0.11 -1.29 9.64
N VAL A 438 0.48 -0.28 8.84
CA VAL A 438 1.85 -0.06 8.37
C VAL A 438 2.75 0.28 9.56
N GLY A 439 2.35 1.26 10.37
CA GLY A 439 3.07 1.67 11.58
C GLY A 439 3.10 0.57 12.64
N ASN A 440 1.98 -0.13 12.84
CA ASN A 440 1.92 -1.24 13.80
C ASN A 440 2.88 -2.38 13.44
N LYS A 441 2.92 -2.81 12.17
CA LYS A 441 3.84 -3.88 11.73
C LYS A 441 5.30 -3.44 11.79
N ALA A 442 5.60 -2.21 11.39
CA ALA A 442 6.95 -1.66 11.49
C ALA A 442 7.43 -1.61 12.94
N ALA A 443 6.57 -1.16 13.86
CA ALA A 443 6.85 -1.13 15.30
C ALA A 443 7.03 -2.53 15.89
N ASN A 444 6.19 -3.50 15.52
CA ASN A 444 6.35 -4.90 15.97
C ASN A 444 7.73 -5.46 15.60
N ALA A 445 8.17 -5.27 14.36
CA ALA A 445 9.48 -5.73 13.91
C ALA A 445 10.63 -5.03 14.64
N ALA A 446 10.47 -3.74 14.96
CA ALA A 446 11.46 -3.01 15.75
C ALA A 446 11.52 -3.50 17.21
N PHE A 447 10.37 -3.79 17.82
CA PHE A 447 10.29 -4.28 19.19
C PHE A 447 10.79 -5.70 19.37
N GLU A 448 10.71 -6.56 18.35
CA GLU A 448 11.31 -7.90 18.38
C GLU A 448 12.84 -7.86 18.52
N ASN A 449 13.49 -6.79 18.06
CA ASN A 449 14.94 -6.60 18.17
C ASN A 449 15.37 -5.77 19.40
N LEU A 450 14.43 -5.21 20.17
CA LEU A 450 14.72 -4.32 21.28
C LEU A 450 14.62 -5.07 22.62
N ASP A 451 15.67 -5.05 23.45
CA ASP A 451 15.60 -5.67 24.78
C ASP A 451 14.62 -4.89 25.69
N HIS A 452 13.85 -5.62 26.50
CA HIS A 452 13.00 -5.04 27.55
C HIS A 452 13.82 -4.37 28.66
N LYS A 453 15.07 -4.79 28.88
CA LYS A 453 15.95 -4.23 29.91
C LYS A 453 16.19 -2.72 29.78
N ILE A 454 16.15 -2.19 28.55
CA ILE A 454 16.32 -0.75 28.30
C ILE A 454 15.20 0.05 28.97
N GLU A 455 13.97 -0.45 28.96
CA GLU A 455 12.81 0.20 29.58
C GLU A 455 12.81 0.02 31.10
N TRP A 456 13.24 -1.15 31.58
CA TRP A 456 13.38 -1.43 33.02
C TRP A 456 14.42 -0.53 33.68
N ALA A 457 15.59 -0.35 33.05
CA ALA A 457 16.60 0.59 33.52
C ALA A 457 16.04 2.03 33.61
N SER A 458 15.18 2.44 32.67
CA SER A 458 14.50 3.73 32.74
C SER A 458 13.53 3.81 33.93
N TYR A 459 12.83 2.73 34.27
CA TYR A 459 11.94 2.69 35.43
C TYR A 459 12.72 2.72 36.75
N ASP A 460 13.87 2.06 36.81
CA ASP A 460 14.77 2.06 37.98
C ASP A 460 15.32 3.47 38.25
N LEU A 461 15.58 4.25 37.19
CA LEU A 461 15.95 5.66 37.26
C LEU A 461 14.76 6.60 37.58
N GLY A 462 13.58 6.05 37.90
CA GLY A 462 12.40 6.80 38.33
C GLY A 462 11.55 7.39 37.18
N ALA A 463 11.79 6.99 35.93
CA ALA A 463 10.95 7.46 34.82
C ALA A 463 9.54 6.87 34.93
N SER A 464 8.52 7.70 34.70
CA SER A 464 7.16 7.21 34.56
C SER A 464 6.99 6.39 33.29
N LYS A 465 5.90 5.63 33.21
CA LYS A 465 5.54 4.80 32.05
C LYS A 465 5.51 5.58 30.73
N ILE A 466 4.93 6.78 30.76
CA ILE A 466 4.88 7.70 29.62
C ILE A 466 6.23 8.37 29.41
N GLY A 467 6.95 8.69 30.50
CA GLY A 467 8.31 9.22 30.44
C GLY A 467 9.27 8.28 29.72
N SER A 468 9.25 6.99 30.05
CA SER A 468 10.03 5.94 29.40
C SER A 468 9.66 5.80 27.92
N LEU A 469 8.35 5.79 27.60
CA LEU A 469 7.88 5.78 26.22
C LEU A 469 8.43 6.97 25.41
N LEU A 470 8.28 8.20 25.91
CA LEU A 470 8.64 9.42 25.17
C LEU A 470 10.16 9.68 25.12
N LYS A 471 10.89 9.36 26.18
CA LYS A 471 12.32 9.69 26.31
C LYS A 471 13.25 8.54 25.92
N VAL A 472 12.78 7.30 25.92
CA VAL A 472 13.62 6.12 25.67
C VAL A 472 13.11 5.36 24.46
N THR A 473 11.87 4.86 24.50
CA THR A 473 11.34 4.00 23.43
C THR A 473 11.14 4.78 22.13
N PHE A 474 10.54 5.96 22.16
CA PHE A 474 10.21 6.75 20.97
C PHE A 474 11.45 7.24 20.20
N PRO A 475 12.52 7.75 20.84
CA PRO A 475 13.78 8.07 20.17
C PRO A 475 14.41 6.87 19.45
N ILE A 476 14.40 5.69 20.08
CA ILE A 476 14.92 4.46 19.47
C ILE A 476 14.09 4.06 18.25
N LEU A 477 12.77 4.30 18.29
CA LEU A 477 11.86 4.01 17.20
C LEU A 477 11.84 5.06 16.08
N ARG A 478 12.56 6.20 16.17
CA ARG A 478 12.56 7.24 15.13
C ARG A 478 12.71 6.71 13.69
N PRO A 479 13.64 5.79 13.38
CA PRO A 479 13.75 5.23 12.04
C PRO A 479 12.47 4.50 11.59
N THR A 480 11.85 3.76 12.51
CA THR A 480 10.59 3.03 12.29
C THR A 480 9.42 3.97 12.09
N LEU A 481 9.33 5.03 12.89
CA LEU A 481 8.32 6.08 12.75
C LEU A 481 8.40 6.71 11.37
N LEU A 482 9.62 7.00 10.89
CA LEU A 482 9.77 7.63 9.60
C LEU A 482 9.44 6.70 8.44
N VAL A 483 9.87 5.43 8.49
CA VAL A 483 9.50 4.44 7.48
C VAL A 483 7.98 4.29 7.42
N SER A 484 7.30 4.25 8.57
CA SER A 484 5.85 4.24 8.64
C SER A 484 5.23 5.51 8.04
N PHE A 485 5.75 6.68 8.41
CA PHE A 485 5.28 7.97 7.92
C PHE A 485 5.39 8.06 6.39
N ILE A 486 6.56 7.76 5.81
CA ILE A 486 6.82 7.80 4.37
C ILE A 486 5.82 6.91 3.62
N ASN A 487 5.60 5.69 4.10
CA ASN A 487 4.69 4.74 3.47
C ASN A 487 3.22 5.19 3.59
N SER A 488 2.78 5.62 4.76
CA SER A 488 1.41 6.12 4.97
C SER A 488 1.15 7.42 4.22
N PHE A 489 2.12 8.33 4.14
CA PHE A 489 2.04 9.59 3.40
C PHE A 489 1.90 9.31 1.90
N THR A 490 2.80 8.50 1.35
CA THR A 490 2.78 8.10 -0.06
C THR A 490 1.47 7.41 -0.44
N ALA A 491 0.98 6.50 0.42
CA ALA A 491 -0.29 5.83 0.19
C ALA A 491 -1.49 6.78 0.27
N SER A 492 -1.47 7.76 1.18
CA SER A 492 -2.54 8.75 1.33
C SER A 492 -2.59 9.74 0.15
N MET A 493 -1.43 10.20 -0.33
CA MET A 493 -1.31 11.09 -1.50
C MET A 493 -1.92 10.48 -2.77
N THR A 494 -1.86 9.16 -2.90
CA THR A 494 -2.28 8.42 -4.10
C THR A 494 -3.64 7.75 -3.96
N THR A 495 -4.29 7.87 -2.80
CA THR A 495 -5.57 7.21 -2.53
C THR A 495 -6.70 7.90 -3.29
N VAL A 496 -7.49 7.12 -4.04
CA VAL A 496 -8.69 7.61 -4.76
C VAL A 496 -9.95 6.83 -4.41
N GLY A 497 -9.90 5.49 -4.50
CA GLY A 497 -11.08 4.62 -4.36
C GLY A 497 -12.02 4.99 -3.20
N PRO A 498 -11.57 5.00 -1.93
CA PRO A 498 -12.45 5.40 -0.82
C PRO A 498 -12.83 6.89 -0.86
N LEU A 499 -11.93 7.78 -1.30
CA LEU A 499 -12.15 9.23 -1.24
C LEU A 499 -13.22 9.69 -2.24
N LEU A 500 -13.42 8.97 -3.35
CA LEU A 500 -14.51 9.28 -4.29
C LEU A 500 -15.90 9.22 -3.67
N PHE A 501 -16.09 8.42 -2.62
CA PHE A 501 -17.35 8.34 -1.89
C PHE A 501 -17.50 9.46 -0.85
N LEU A 502 -16.38 10.02 -0.38
CA LEU A 502 -16.33 10.87 0.81
C LEU A 502 -16.13 12.36 0.49
N VAL A 503 -15.59 12.67 -0.70
CA VAL A 503 -15.22 14.02 -1.09
C VAL A 503 -16.47 14.87 -1.38
N SER A 504 -16.34 16.18 -1.15
CA SER A 504 -17.33 17.18 -1.59
C SER A 504 -16.67 18.19 -2.53
N PRO A 505 -17.45 18.99 -3.28
CA PRO A 505 -16.90 20.04 -4.14
C PRO A 505 -15.99 21.06 -3.41
N ARG A 506 -16.21 21.27 -2.11
CA ARG A 506 -15.41 22.17 -1.26
C ARG A 506 -14.10 21.54 -0.79
N ASN A 507 -14.12 20.26 -0.44
CA ASN A 507 -12.96 19.52 0.08
C ASN A 507 -12.34 18.61 -0.99
N LEU A 508 -12.32 19.05 -2.25
CA LEU A 508 -11.75 18.29 -3.34
C LEU A 508 -10.24 18.08 -3.13
N VAL A 509 -9.80 16.84 -3.27
CA VAL A 509 -8.39 16.42 -3.21
C VAL A 509 -7.89 16.10 -4.62
N THR A 510 -6.59 16.28 -4.81
CA THR A 510 -5.88 16.19 -6.09
C THR A 510 -6.01 14.83 -6.75
N SER A 511 -5.98 13.75 -5.97
CA SER A 511 -6.11 12.39 -6.50
C SER A 511 -7.49 12.16 -7.15
N VAL A 512 -8.57 12.69 -6.55
CA VAL A 512 -9.92 12.67 -7.11
C VAL A 512 -10.08 13.67 -8.26
N LEU A 513 -9.48 14.84 -8.15
CA LEU A 513 -9.46 15.83 -9.23
C LEU A 513 -8.81 15.24 -10.50
N MET A 514 -7.66 14.58 -10.35
CA MET A 514 -6.99 13.89 -11.44
C MET A 514 -7.87 12.81 -12.07
N PHE A 515 -8.61 12.04 -11.26
CA PHE A 515 -9.59 11.09 -11.77
C PHE A 515 -10.69 11.75 -12.60
N ASN A 516 -11.23 12.89 -12.17
CA ASN A 516 -12.25 13.64 -12.92
C ASN A 516 -11.70 14.16 -14.26
N GLU A 517 -10.45 14.63 -14.27
CA GLU A 517 -9.77 15.10 -15.48
C GLU A 517 -9.55 13.97 -16.49
N VAL A 518 -9.10 12.80 -16.02
CA VAL A 518 -8.91 11.61 -16.86
C VAL A 518 -10.24 11.15 -17.45
N ASN A 519 -11.31 11.09 -16.65
CA ASN A 519 -12.64 10.71 -17.13
C ASN A 519 -13.24 11.72 -18.11
N SER A 520 -12.84 12.99 -18.00
CA SER A 520 -13.26 14.04 -18.92
C SER A 520 -12.42 14.08 -20.21
N GLY A 521 -11.46 13.17 -20.38
CA GLY A 521 -10.56 13.12 -21.53
C GLY A 521 -9.48 14.21 -21.54
N ARG A 522 -9.30 14.95 -20.44
CA ARG A 522 -8.32 16.05 -20.32
C ARG A 522 -6.96 15.53 -19.86
N TYR A 523 -6.39 14.58 -20.61
CA TYR A 523 -5.16 13.87 -20.24
C TYR A 523 -3.95 14.79 -19.99
N GLY A 524 -3.80 15.89 -20.73
CA GLY A 524 -2.74 16.87 -20.51
C GLY A 524 -2.83 17.56 -19.15
N GLN A 525 -4.03 17.95 -18.71
CA GLN A 525 -4.25 18.52 -17.38
C GLN A 525 -4.00 17.46 -16.29
N SER A 526 -4.47 16.23 -16.50
CA SER A 526 -4.16 15.11 -15.60
C SER A 526 -2.66 14.83 -15.50
N ALA A 527 -1.91 14.98 -16.59
CA ALA A 527 -0.46 14.78 -16.61
C ALA A 527 0.29 15.85 -15.81
N VAL A 528 -0.14 17.12 -15.88
CA VAL A 528 0.39 18.20 -15.02
C VAL A 528 0.12 17.90 -13.55
N ILE A 529 -1.12 17.55 -13.21
CA ILE A 529 -1.51 17.20 -11.84
C ILE A 529 -0.73 15.99 -11.32
N GLY A 530 -0.60 14.93 -12.14
CA GLY A 530 0.16 13.73 -11.82
C GLY A 530 1.64 14.03 -11.60
N SER A 531 2.24 14.86 -12.45
CA SER A 531 3.63 15.30 -12.32
C SER A 531 3.86 16.06 -11.01
N ALA A 532 2.95 16.97 -10.65
CA ALA A 532 3.01 17.67 -9.37
C ALA A 532 2.91 16.71 -8.17
N LEU A 533 1.99 15.73 -8.21
CA LEU A 533 1.87 14.72 -7.16
C LEU A 533 3.15 13.89 -6.98
N ILE A 534 3.80 13.47 -8.08
CA ILE A 534 5.08 12.74 -8.03
C ILE A 534 6.16 13.60 -7.39
N LEU A 535 6.35 14.83 -7.89
CA LEU A 535 7.41 15.71 -7.44
C LEU A 535 7.26 16.02 -5.94
N ILE A 536 6.05 16.29 -5.47
CA ILE A 536 5.78 16.55 -4.05
C ILE A 536 6.01 15.30 -3.22
N THR A 537 5.49 14.15 -3.65
CA THR A 537 5.65 12.89 -2.91
C THR A 537 7.12 12.52 -2.79
N PHE A 538 7.86 12.61 -3.89
CA PHE A 538 9.30 12.37 -3.91
C PHE A 538 10.07 13.35 -3.03
N SER A 539 9.73 14.64 -3.08
CA SER A 539 10.41 15.69 -2.29
C SER A 539 10.23 15.47 -0.79
N VAL A 540 9.00 15.19 -0.33
CA VAL A 540 8.71 14.91 1.09
C VAL A 540 9.41 13.63 1.54
N ASN A 541 9.38 12.57 0.72
CA ASN A 541 10.06 11.32 1.06
C ASN A 541 11.59 11.48 1.12
N LEU A 542 12.18 12.25 0.20
CA LEU A 542 13.61 12.54 0.21
C LEU A 542 14.00 13.38 1.43
N MET A 543 13.21 14.41 1.76
CA MET A 543 13.41 15.24 2.93
C MET A 543 13.37 14.39 4.21
N ALA A 544 12.35 13.53 4.34
CA ALA A 544 12.23 12.59 5.43
C ALA A 544 13.49 11.72 5.56
N ILE A 545 13.94 11.07 4.48
CA ILE A 545 15.13 10.20 4.49
C ILE A 545 16.39 10.99 4.89
N ARG A 546 16.55 12.22 4.39
CA ARG A 546 17.71 13.06 4.71
C ARG A 546 17.78 13.39 6.20
N LEU A 547 16.65 13.69 6.84
CA LEU A 547 16.59 13.96 8.28
C LEU A 547 17.16 12.80 9.12
N LEU A 548 16.88 11.54 8.77
CA LEU A 548 17.50 10.38 9.46
C LEU A 548 19.00 10.25 9.20
N SER A 549 19.43 10.51 7.97
CA SER A 549 20.84 10.35 7.60
C SER A 549 21.74 11.39 8.28
N ALA A 550 21.20 12.58 8.56
CA ALA A 550 21.89 13.64 9.29
C ALA A 550 22.06 13.28 10.78
N GLU A 551 21.02 12.75 11.43
CA GLU A 551 21.12 12.30 12.83
C GLU A 551 22.14 11.17 13.01
N ARG A 552 22.20 10.19 12.08
CA ARG A 552 23.21 9.12 12.12
C ARG A 552 24.66 9.61 11.97
N ARG A 553 24.86 10.79 11.36
CA ARG A 553 26.18 11.41 11.22
C ARG A 553 26.56 12.29 12.41
N SER A 554 25.58 12.85 13.10
CA SER A 554 25.80 13.68 14.31
C SER A 554 25.96 12.86 15.60
N GLY A 555 25.60 11.57 15.57
CA GLY A 555 25.76 10.63 16.70
C GLY A 555 26.97 9.69 16.58
N LYS A 556 27.88 9.96 15.64
CA LYS A 556 29.26 9.45 15.63
C LYS A 556 30.16 10.58 16.06
#